data_AF-A0A948VWZ9-F1
#
_entry.id   AF-A0A948VWZ9-F1
#
_cell.length_a   1.000
_cell.length_b   1.000
_cell.length_c   1.000
_cell.angle_alpha   90.00
_cell.angle_beta   90.00
_cell.angle_gamma   90.00
#
_symmetry.space_group_name_H-M   'P 1'
#
loop_
_entity.id
_entity.type
_entity.pdbx_description
1 polymer ?
#
loop_
_entity_poly.entity_id
_entity_poly.type
_entity_poly.pdbx_seq_one_letter_code
_entity_poly.pdbx_strand_id
1 'polypeptide(L)'
;LSTDAAGKNRVAGTPVFVDAPAFQPATALEYGMTYFAFVTAVEPTVSPQSVISFTTMAKPVAPPAPAPPVIVKEQAPMPAPVINIPAAPTSAVTPAIIWTIIIIGAVLVIAVIVLILRTRRP
;
A
#
# COMPACT_ATOMS: atom_id res chain seq x y z
N LEU A 1 23.78 43.68 6.97
CA LEU A 1 23.53 42.24 7.22
C LEU A 1 24.86 41.55 7.46
N SER A 2 24.95 40.68 8.47
CA SER A 2 26.21 40.05 8.92
C SER A 2 26.01 38.58 9.27
N THR A 3 27.06 37.77 9.22
CA THR A 3 27.05 36.37 9.73
C THR A 3 27.45 36.27 11.20
N ASP A 4 27.86 37.38 11.81
CA ASP A 4 28.21 37.48 13.22
C ASP A 4 27.33 38.51 13.95
N ALA A 5 27.06 38.24 15.23
CA ALA A 5 26.28 39.14 16.07
C ALA A 5 26.97 40.49 16.33
N ALA A 6 28.30 40.57 16.16
CA ALA A 6 29.06 41.80 16.33
C ALA A 6 29.07 42.69 15.07
N GLY A 7 28.47 42.24 13.96
CA GLY A 7 28.36 43.03 12.73
C GLY A 7 29.69 43.28 12.00
N LYS A 8 30.71 42.45 12.26
CA LYS A 8 32.06 42.55 11.69
C LYS A 8 32.16 41.85 10.32
N ASN A 9 31.48 40.73 10.16
CA ASN A 9 31.46 39.90 8.95
C ASN A 9 30.26 40.23 8.06
N ARG A 10 30.29 41.44 7.49
CA ARG A 10 29.18 41.97 6.71
C ARG A 10 29.07 41.27 5.36
N VAL A 11 27.87 40.78 5.06
CA VAL A 11 27.56 40.03 3.82
C VAL A 11 26.77 40.88 2.84
N ALA A 12 26.02 41.88 3.31
CA ALA A 12 25.29 42.80 2.45
C ALA A 12 24.95 44.13 3.16
N GLY A 13 24.70 45.17 2.37
CA GLY A 13 24.11 46.43 2.80
C GLY A 13 25.02 47.27 3.67
N THR A 14 26.17 47.72 3.16
CA THR A 14 27.13 48.44 3.99
C THR A 14 27.86 49.60 3.29
N PRO A 15 27.62 50.85 3.74
CA PRO A 15 26.34 51.37 4.25
C PRO A 15 25.34 51.58 3.11
N VAL A 16 24.06 51.30 3.37
CA VAL A 16 22.96 51.54 2.43
C VAL A 16 21.84 52.26 3.18
N PHE A 17 21.37 53.38 2.64
CA PHE A 17 20.19 54.10 3.12
C PHE A 17 18.99 53.67 2.30
N VAL A 18 17.86 53.46 2.97
CA VAL A 18 16.60 53.06 2.33
C VAL A 18 15.47 53.93 2.88
N ASP A 19 14.61 54.42 1.99
CA ASP A 19 13.43 55.22 2.37
C ASP A 19 12.24 54.33 2.74
N ALA A 20 12.25 53.07 2.29
CA ALA A 20 11.25 52.07 2.64
C ALA A 20 11.71 51.23 3.83
N PRO A 21 10.79 50.75 4.71
CA PRO A 21 11.11 49.87 5.82
C PRO A 21 11.38 48.42 5.37
N ALA A 22 12.02 48.24 4.21
CA ALA A 22 12.33 46.97 3.61
C ALA A 22 13.69 47.04 2.92
N PHE A 23 14.47 45.96 3.05
CA PHE A 23 15.75 45.82 2.38
C PHE A 23 15.87 44.39 1.85
N GLN A 24 16.23 44.27 0.57
CA GLN A 24 16.52 42.99 -0.07
C GLN A 24 18.01 42.95 -0.46
N PRO A 25 18.78 41.95 0.00
CA PRO A 25 20.15 41.78 -0.44
C PRO A 25 20.18 41.42 -1.94
N ALA A 26 21.16 41.97 -2.66
CA ALA A 26 21.32 41.72 -4.11
C ALA A 26 21.72 40.27 -4.42
N THR A 27 22.41 39.62 -3.48
CA THR A 27 22.87 38.23 -3.62
C THR A 27 22.04 37.32 -2.73
N ALA A 28 21.77 36.11 -3.23
CA ALA A 28 21.13 35.06 -2.45
C ALA A 28 21.96 34.72 -1.21
N LEU A 29 21.29 34.53 -0.07
CA LEU A 29 21.91 34.11 1.17
C LEU A 29 22.18 32.60 1.16
N GLU A 30 23.21 32.18 1.86
CA GLU A 30 23.56 30.76 1.98
C GLU A 30 22.50 30.01 2.80
N TYR A 31 22.25 28.74 2.45
CA TYR A 31 21.32 27.87 3.15
C TYR A 31 21.87 27.42 4.51
N GLY A 32 21.00 27.23 5.50
CA GLY A 32 21.34 26.74 6.83
C GLY A 32 22.22 27.68 7.66
N MET A 33 22.34 28.95 7.26
CA MET A 33 23.17 29.96 7.91
C MET A 33 22.32 30.93 8.72
N THR A 34 22.86 31.36 9.86
CA THR A 34 22.25 32.40 10.70
C THR A 34 22.83 33.77 10.34
N TYR A 35 21.94 34.73 10.11
CA TYR A 35 22.29 36.10 9.78
C TYR A 35 21.74 37.08 10.81
N PHE A 36 22.44 38.21 10.94
CA PHE A 36 22.10 39.32 11.81
C PHE A 36 21.92 40.60 10.97
N ALA A 37 20.74 41.21 11.05
CA ALA A 37 20.41 42.49 10.45
C ALA A 37 20.49 43.59 11.51
N PHE A 38 21.10 44.70 11.12
CA PHE A 38 21.29 45.88 11.96
C PHE A 38 20.55 47.03 11.28
N VAL A 39 19.59 47.63 12.00
CA VAL A 39 18.73 48.69 11.46
C VAL A 39 18.78 49.88 12.39
N THR A 40 19.02 51.05 11.82
CA THR A 40 19.07 52.33 12.53
C THR A 40 18.21 53.31 11.75
N ALA A 41 17.22 53.93 12.40
CA ALA A 41 16.54 55.07 11.80
C ALA A 41 17.48 56.27 11.86
N VAL A 42 17.60 57.01 10.77
CA VAL A 42 18.56 58.12 10.65
C VAL A 42 17.85 59.47 10.71
N GLU A 43 16.62 59.54 10.18
CA GLU A 43 15.81 60.75 10.14
C GLU A 43 14.39 60.50 10.68
N PRO A 44 13.74 61.53 11.27
CA PRO A 44 14.26 62.87 11.54
C PRO A 44 15.28 62.90 12.70
N THR A 45 15.38 61.82 13.46
CA THR A 45 16.34 61.66 14.57
C THR A 45 16.95 60.27 14.52
N VAL A 46 18.25 60.18 14.81
CA VAL A 46 18.95 58.89 14.87
C VAL A 46 18.43 58.07 16.04
N SER A 47 17.93 56.86 15.76
CA SER A 47 17.47 55.93 16.80
C SER A 47 18.62 55.06 17.33
N PRO A 48 18.44 54.40 18.49
CA PRO A 48 19.27 53.24 18.83
C PRO A 48 19.18 52.18 17.73
N GLN A 49 20.29 51.46 17.53
CA GLN A 49 20.37 50.37 16.55
C GLN A 49 19.57 49.17 17.05
N SER A 50 18.68 48.66 16.21
CA SER A 50 17.97 47.39 16.43
C SER A 50 18.71 46.24 15.76
N VAL A 51 18.75 45.09 16.43
CA VAL A 51 19.40 43.87 15.92
C VAL A 51 18.35 42.78 15.78
N ILE A 52 18.27 42.18 14.59
CA ILE A 52 17.33 41.11 14.27
C ILE A 52 18.15 39.92 13.78
N SER A 53 17.85 38.72 14.23
CA SER A 53 18.48 37.49 13.72
C SER A 53 17.45 36.61 13.01
N PHE A 54 17.90 35.89 11.98
CA PHE A 54 17.11 34.87 11.30
C PHE A 54 18.03 33.79 10.74
N THR A 55 17.51 32.58 10.59
CA THR A 55 18.24 31.44 10.01
C THR A 55 17.60 31.05 8.69
N THR A 56 18.41 30.89 7.65
CA THR A 56 17.92 30.42 6.35
C THR A 56 17.58 28.93 6.41
N MET A 57 16.64 28.51 5.57
CA MET A 57 16.23 27.11 5.48
C MET A 57 17.41 26.18 5.17
N ALA A 58 17.30 24.90 5.52
CA ALA A 58 18.28 23.90 5.11
C ALA A 58 18.26 23.70 3.58
N LYS A 59 19.40 23.31 3.02
CA LYS A 59 19.50 23.00 1.59
C LYS A 59 18.62 21.77 1.26
N PRO A 60 17.76 21.82 0.24
CA PRO A 60 16.99 20.65 -0.19
C PRO A 60 17.91 19.48 -0.55
N VAL A 61 17.55 18.27 -0.10
CA VAL A 61 18.26 17.04 -0.47
C VAL A 61 17.82 16.64 -1.88
N ALA A 62 18.77 16.28 -2.74
CA ALA A 62 18.46 15.77 -4.07
C ALA A 62 17.63 14.48 -3.95
N PRO A 63 16.63 14.25 -4.83
CA PRO A 63 15.90 12.99 -4.83
C PRO A 63 16.85 11.80 -4.97
N PRO A 64 16.58 10.66 -4.31
CA PRO A 64 17.37 9.46 -4.51
C PRO A 64 17.34 9.06 -5.99
N ALA A 65 18.45 8.49 -6.47
CA ALA A 65 18.54 7.99 -7.84
C ALA A 65 17.46 6.92 -8.08
N PRO A 66 16.92 6.83 -9.31
CA PRO A 66 15.97 5.77 -9.66
C PRO A 66 16.55 4.38 -9.38
N ALA A 67 15.74 3.49 -8.81
CA ALA A 67 16.15 2.10 -8.63
C ALA A 67 16.39 1.43 -10.01
N PRO A 68 17.36 0.51 -10.12
CA PRO A 68 17.55 -0.28 -11.32
C PRO A 68 16.27 -1.05 -11.68
N PRO A 69 15.97 -1.25 -12.98
CA PRO A 69 14.84 -2.07 -13.39
C PRO A 69 15.01 -3.51 -12.87
N VAL A 70 13.93 -4.06 -12.32
CA VAL A 70 13.88 -5.46 -11.88
C VAL A 70 13.90 -6.36 -13.11
N ILE A 71 14.96 -7.14 -13.28
CA ILE A 71 15.04 -8.16 -14.32
C ILE A 71 14.28 -9.39 -13.84
N VAL A 72 13.03 -9.55 -14.30
CA VAL A 72 12.26 -10.79 -14.10
C VAL A 72 12.81 -11.83 -15.05
N LYS A 73 13.51 -12.84 -14.51
CA LYS A 73 13.91 -14.02 -15.30
C LYS A 73 12.70 -14.93 -15.45
N GLU A 74 12.39 -15.29 -16.69
CA GLU A 74 11.33 -16.26 -16.99
C GLU A 74 11.67 -17.61 -16.34
N GLN A 75 10.77 -18.11 -15.52
CA GLN A 75 10.92 -19.41 -14.87
C GLN A 75 10.68 -20.49 -15.92
N ALA A 76 11.62 -21.43 -16.05
CA ALA A 76 11.46 -22.56 -16.97
C ALA A 76 10.14 -23.32 -16.70
N PRO A 77 9.45 -23.84 -17.73
CA PRO A 77 8.20 -24.57 -17.55
C PRO A 77 8.40 -25.76 -16.61
N MET A 78 7.69 -25.76 -15.49
CA MET A 78 7.66 -26.92 -14.59
C MET A 78 6.76 -28.00 -15.22
N PRO A 79 7.20 -29.27 -15.32
CA PRO A 79 6.37 -30.33 -15.86
C PRO A 79 5.10 -30.52 -15.04
N ALA A 80 3.97 -30.70 -15.73
CA ALA A 80 2.65 -30.82 -15.12
C ALA A 80 2.56 -32.11 -14.25
N PRO A 81 1.91 -32.06 -13.07
CA PRO A 81 1.68 -33.25 -12.25
C PRO A 81 0.78 -34.24 -12.98
N VAL A 82 1.23 -35.49 -13.13
CA VAL A 82 0.40 -36.59 -13.64
C VAL A 82 -0.44 -37.14 -12.49
N ILE A 83 -1.75 -36.90 -12.53
CA ILE A 83 -2.70 -37.41 -11.56
C ILE A 83 -3.26 -38.75 -12.08
N ASN A 84 -2.81 -39.86 -11.52
CA ASN A 84 -3.38 -41.18 -11.78
C ASN A 84 -4.63 -41.38 -10.91
N ILE A 85 -5.82 -41.22 -11.50
CA ILE A 85 -7.10 -41.48 -10.83
C ILE A 85 -7.45 -42.97 -11.06
N PRO A 86 -7.55 -43.81 -10.02
CA PRO A 86 -8.00 -45.19 -10.17
C PRO A 86 -9.47 -45.22 -10.66
N ALA A 87 -9.76 -46.11 -11.60
CA ALA A 87 -11.09 -46.28 -12.16
C ALA A 87 -12.11 -46.62 -11.06
N ALA A 88 -13.26 -45.93 -11.07
CA ALA A 88 -14.31 -46.13 -10.09
C ALA A 88 -14.88 -47.57 -10.16
N PRO A 89 -15.17 -48.21 -9.02
CA PRO A 89 -15.78 -49.53 -9.02
C PRO A 89 -17.20 -49.46 -9.57
N THR A 90 -17.46 -50.15 -10.68
CA THR A 90 -18.81 -50.36 -11.19
C THR A 90 -19.50 -51.42 -10.33
N SER A 91 -20.43 -51.01 -9.48
CA SER A 91 -21.29 -51.93 -8.72
C SER A 91 -22.24 -52.66 -9.66
N ALA A 92 -21.86 -53.85 -10.10
CA ALA A 92 -22.73 -54.72 -10.88
C ALA A 92 -23.73 -55.41 -9.94
N VAL A 93 -24.99 -54.95 -9.93
CA VAL A 93 -26.08 -55.70 -9.30
C VAL A 93 -26.30 -56.97 -10.11
N THR A 94 -25.96 -58.12 -9.54
CA THR A 94 -26.05 -59.42 -10.23
C THR A 94 -27.51 -59.77 -10.55
N PRO A 95 -27.83 -60.29 -11.75
CA PRO A 95 -29.20 -60.66 -12.16
C PRO A 95 -29.93 -61.59 -11.20
N ALA A 96 -29.20 -62.40 -10.43
CA ALA A 96 -29.76 -63.30 -9.42
C ALA A 96 -30.56 -62.58 -8.33
N ILE A 97 -30.11 -61.39 -7.89
CA ILE A 97 -30.79 -60.60 -6.86
C ILE A 97 -32.15 -60.11 -7.38
N ILE A 98 -32.21 -59.72 -8.65
CA ILE A 98 -33.44 -59.23 -9.29
C ILE A 98 -34.50 -60.33 -9.35
N TRP A 99 -34.14 -61.53 -9.81
CA TRP A 99 -35.04 -62.68 -9.86
C TRP A 99 -35.55 -63.10 -8.48
N THR A 100 -34.70 -63.01 -7.46
CA THR A 100 -35.07 -63.34 -6.07
C THR A 100 -36.17 -62.41 -5.55
N ILE A 101 -36.04 -61.10 -5.78
CA ILE A 101 -37.04 -60.10 -5.36
C ILE A 101 -38.38 -60.34 -6.07
N ILE A 102 -38.35 -60.68 -7.37
CA ILE A 102 -39.56 -60.96 -8.17
C ILE A 102 -40.32 -62.17 -7.60
N ILE A 103 -39.61 -63.25 -7.27
CA ILE A 103 -40.22 -64.47 -6.71
C ILE A 103 -40.89 -64.18 -5.36
N ILE A 104 -40.19 -63.46 -4.47
CA ILE A 104 -40.73 -63.10 -3.15
C ILE A 104 -41.99 -62.24 -3.31
N GLY A 105 -41.96 -61.25 -4.19
CA GLY A 105 -43.12 -60.40 -4.49
C GLY A 105 -44.32 -61.20 -4.99
N ALA A 106 -44.10 -62.13 -5.93
CA ALA A 106 -45.17 -62.97 -6.47
C ALA A 106 -45.81 -63.86 -5.40
N VAL A 107 -45.00 -64.49 -4.54
CA VAL A 107 -45.49 -65.33 -3.44
C VAL A 107 -46.33 -64.52 -2.44
N LEU A 108 -45.87 -63.33 -2.07
CA LEU A 108 -46.61 -62.46 -1.15
C LEU A 108 -47.96 -62.03 -1.72
N VAL A 109 -48.02 -61.67 -3.01
CA VAL A 109 -49.29 -61.31 -3.66
C VAL A 109 -50.26 -62.49 -3.69
N ILE A 110 -49.78 -63.69 -4.04
CA ILE A 110 -50.61 -64.91 -4.02
C ILE A 110 -51.13 -65.19 -2.61
N ALA A 111 -50.26 -65.11 -1.59
CA ALA A 111 -50.65 -65.31 -0.20
C ALA A 111 -51.75 -64.33 0.23
N VAL A 112 -51.64 -63.05 -0.15
CA VAL A 112 -52.66 -62.03 0.11
C VAL A 112 -53.98 -62.35 -0.61
N ILE A 113 -53.94 -62.75 -1.88
CA ILE A 113 -55.14 -63.14 -2.63
C ILE A 113 -55.83 -64.33 -1.95
N VAL A 114 -55.07 -65.36 -1.60
CA VAL A 114 -55.58 -66.55 -0.89
C VAL A 114 -56.16 -66.16 0.47
N LEU A 115 -55.51 -65.26 1.20
CA LEU A 115 -56.00 -64.77 2.50
C LEU A 115 -57.33 -64.02 2.34
N ILE A 116 -57.47 -63.16 1.33
CA ILE A 116 -58.73 -62.46 1.01
C ILE A 116 -59.82 -63.46 0.63
N LEU A 117 -59.52 -64.45 -0.21
CA LEU A 117 -60.51 -65.46 -0.61
C LEU A 117 -60.94 -66.36 0.54
N ARG A 118 -60.01 -66.71 1.44
CA ARG A 118 -60.29 -67.53 2.62
C ARG A 118 -61.14 -66.78 3.64
N THR A 119 -60.90 -65.49 3.82
CA THR A 119 -61.70 -64.62 4.71
C THR A 119 -63.07 -64.25 4.12
N ARG A 120 -63.24 -64.36 2.80
CA ARG A 120 -64.51 -64.15 2.09
C ARG A 120 -65.35 -65.43 1.89
N ARG A 121 -64.90 -66.59 2.35
CA ARG A 121 -65.76 -67.78 2.43
C ARG A 121 -66.56 -67.71 3.74
N PRO A 122 -67.86 -67.37 3.71
CA PRO A 122 -68.75 -67.59 4.86
C PRO A 122 -68.89 -69.09 5.15
#